data_AF-A0A535KB40-F1
#
_entry.id   AF-A0A535KB40-F1
#
_cell.length_a   1.000
_cell.length_b   1.000
_cell.length_c   1.000
_cell.angle_alpha   90.00
_cell.angle_beta   90.00
_cell.angle_gamma   90.00
#
_symmetry.space_group_name_H-M   'P 1'
#
loop_
_entity.id
_entity.type
_entity.pdbx_description
1 polymer ?
#
loop_
_entity_poly.entity_id
_entity_poly.type
_entity_poly.pdbx_seq_one_letter_code
_entity_poly.pdbx_strand_id
1 'polypeptide(L)'
;MDIQFLVERLEALVVNARKVPMTSQVILEQAAILDLIDQLRVAIPEEVKQARRINQESERVISKAREEAEGIIGAAQEQAALLLQDQSILRGENLVDHQEEPRSAGRETSRAHGGRDT
;
A
#
# COMPACT_ATOMS: atom_id res chain seq x y z
N MET A 1 5.30 -1.73 -35.16
CA MET A 1 5.24 -0.35 -35.67
C MET A 1 4.32 0.39 -34.71
N ASP A 2 4.73 1.53 -34.18
CA ASP A 2 3.95 2.25 -33.16
C ASP A 2 2.75 2.95 -33.81
N ILE A 3 1.61 2.99 -33.10
CA ILE A 3 0.42 3.74 -33.49
C ILE A 3 0.74 5.22 -33.71
N GLN A 4 1.65 5.81 -32.93
CA GLN A 4 2.11 7.20 -33.09
C GLN A 4 2.67 7.45 -34.50
N PHE A 5 3.56 6.57 -34.95
CA PHE A 5 4.17 6.66 -36.27
C PHE A 5 3.15 6.50 -37.41
N LEU A 6 2.15 5.63 -37.22
CA LEU A 6 1.08 5.45 -38.20
C LEU A 6 0.19 6.69 -38.32
N VAL A 7 -0.06 7.39 -37.20
CA VAL A 7 -0.80 8.66 -37.17
C VAL A 7 -0.01 9.77 -37.87
N GLU A 8 1.28 9.90 -37.58
CA GLU A 8 2.17 10.86 -38.26
C GLU A 8 2.21 10.61 -39.77
N ARG A 9 2.26 9.34 -40.20
CA ARG A 9 2.21 8.97 -41.61
C ARG A 9 0.87 9.32 -42.26
N LEU A 10 -0.25 9.14 -41.55
CA LEU A 10 -1.57 9.57 -42.02
C LEU A 10 -1.61 11.09 -42.22
N GLU A 11 -1.13 11.84 -41.23
CA GLU A 11 -1.07 13.30 -41.28
C GLU A 11 -0.23 13.76 -42.47
N ALA A 12 0.94 13.17 -42.67
CA ALA A 12 1.81 13.47 -43.80
C ALA A 12 1.13 13.19 -45.14
N LEU A 13 0.38 12.09 -45.28
CA LEU A 13 -0.39 11.80 -46.49
C LEU A 13 -1.45 12.87 -46.76
N VAL A 14 -2.16 13.31 -45.73
CA VAL A 14 -3.22 14.33 -45.85
C VAL A 14 -2.64 15.71 -46.17
N VAL A 15 -1.54 16.11 -45.53
CA VAL A 15 -0.89 17.41 -45.73
C VAL A 15 -0.30 17.53 -47.14
N ASN A 16 0.31 16.46 -47.65
CA ASN A 16 0.94 16.43 -48.97
C ASN A 16 -0.04 16.10 -50.11
N ALA A 17 -1.31 15.83 -49.79
CA ALA A 17 -2.34 15.51 -50.75
C ALA A 17 -2.61 16.67 -51.71
N ARG A 18 -2.97 16.36 -52.96
CA ARG A 18 -3.39 17.40 -53.92
C ARG A 18 -4.75 17.94 -53.49
N LYS A 19 -4.81 19.23 -53.18
CA LYS A 19 -6.07 19.92 -52.85
C LYS A 19 -6.91 20.17 -54.10
N VAL A 20 -8.23 20.03 -53.98
CA VAL A 20 -9.17 20.36 -55.05
C VAL A 20 -9.53 21.86 -54.96
N PRO A 21 -9.32 22.66 -56.02
CA PRO A 21 -9.58 24.09 -56.00
C PRO A 21 -11.01 24.43 -55.58
N MET A 22 -11.19 25.53 -54.85
CA MET A 22 -12.49 26.03 -54.36
C MET A 22 -13.23 25.05 -53.42
N THR A 23 -12.56 24.02 -52.89
CA THR A 23 -13.13 23.08 -51.91
C THR A 23 -12.15 22.81 -50.77
N SER A 24 -12.64 22.21 -49.68
CA SER A 24 -11.81 21.67 -48.60
C SER A 24 -11.39 20.21 -48.83
N GLN A 25 -11.59 19.67 -50.03
CA GLN A 25 -11.32 18.28 -50.35
C GLN A 25 -9.88 18.05 -50.81
N VAL A 26 -9.37 16.85 -50.56
CA VAL A 26 -8.04 16.40 -50.94
C VAL A 26 -8.10 15.10 -51.74
N ILE A 27 -7.19 14.95 -52.70
CA ILE A 27 -7.03 13.74 -53.50
C ILE A 27 -5.90 12.92 -52.89
N LEU A 28 -6.24 11.70 -52.49
CA LEU A 28 -5.33 10.75 -51.87
C LEU A 28 -5.20 9.50 -52.74
N GLU A 29 -4.02 8.89 -52.73
CA GLU A 29 -3.80 7.61 -53.39
C GLU A 29 -4.47 6.50 -52.59
N GLN A 30 -5.45 5.82 -53.20
CA GLN A 30 -6.24 4.79 -52.54
C GLN A 30 -5.36 3.65 -52.00
N ALA A 31 -4.38 3.18 -52.77
CA ALA A 31 -3.50 2.09 -52.36
C ALA A 31 -2.69 2.44 -51.10
N ALA A 32 -2.16 3.67 -51.02
CA ALA A 32 -1.38 4.12 -49.87
C ALA A 32 -2.21 4.23 -48.58
N ILE A 33 -3.48 4.67 -48.70
CA ILE A 33 -4.39 4.74 -47.54
C ILE A 33 -4.83 3.36 -47.08
N LEU A 34 -5.15 2.46 -48.02
CA LEU A 34 -5.56 1.10 -47.66
C LEU A 34 -4.42 0.35 -46.96
N ASP A 35 -3.18 0.49 -47.44
CA ASP A 35 -1.99 -0.05 -46.78
C ASP A 35 -1.82 0.48 -45.35
N LEU A 36 -2.02 1.79 -45.16
CA LEU A 36 -1.95 2.41 -43.83
C LEU A 36 -3.07 1.92 -42.89
N ILE A 37 -4.28 1.74 -43.41
CA ILE A 37 -5.41 1.20 -42.65
C ILE A 37 -5.10 -0.24 -42.20
N ASP A 38 -4.55 -1.08 -43.08
CA ASP A 38 -4.19 -2.45 -42.72
C ASP A 38 -3.11 -2.49 -41.64
N GLN A 39 -2.11 -1.60 -41.71
CA GLN A 39 -1.09 -1.48 -40.66
C GLN A 39 -1.70 -1.02 -39.32
N LEU A 40 -2.61 -0.05 -39.32
CA LEU A 40 -3.35 0.39 -38.14
C LEU A 40 -4.18 -0.76 -37.53
N ARG A 41 -4.82 -1.59 -38.36
CA ARG A 41 -5.61 -2.73 -37.89
C ARG A 41 -4.77 -3.78 -37.17
N VAL A 42 -3.48 -3.90 -37.50
CA VAL A 42 -2.56 -4.84 -36.85
C VAL A 42 -1.96 -4.23 -35.58
N ALA A 43 -1.56 -2.96 -35.62
CA ALA A 43 -0.93 -2.30 -34.48
C ALA A 43 -1.94 -2.11 -33.33
N ILE A 44 -3.04 -1.38 -33.57
CA ILE A 44 -3.98 -0.91 -32.53
C ILE A 44 -4.39 -2.00 -31.52
N PRO A 45 -4.77 -3.23 -31.94
CA PRO A 45 -5.17 -4.27 -31.00
C PRO A 45 -4.07 -4.64 -30.00
N GLU A 46 -2.80 -4.66 -30.43
CA GLU A 46 -1.67 -5.00 -29.58
C GLU A 46 -1.38 -3.91 -28.56
N GLU A 47 -1.37 -2.63 -28.97
CA GLU A 47 -1.19 -1.53 -28.01
C GLU A 47 -2.34 -1.46 -26.99
N VAL A 48 -3.58 -1.72 -27.42
CA VAL A 48 -4.74 -1.78 -26.51
C VAL A 48 -4.63 -2.95 -25.54
N LYS A 49 -4.19 -4.14 -25.99
CA LYS A 49 -3.94 -5.29 -25.11
C LYS A 49 -2.84 -4.98 -24.09
N GLN A 50 -1.76 -4.36 -24.53
CA GLN A 50 -0.65 -3.98 -23.64
C GLN A 50 -1.12 -2.99 -22.58
N ALA A 51 -1.86 -1.94 -22.96
CA ALA A 51 -2.42 -0.98 -22.02
C ALA A 51 -3.34 -1.66 -20.98
N ARG A 52 -4.22 -2.58 -21.42
CA ARG A 52 -5.08 -3.35 -20.51
C ARG A 52 -4.26 -4.21 -19.54
N ARG A 53 -3.21 -4.86 -20.02
CA ARG A 53 -2.31 -5.68 -19.18
C ARG A 53 -1.62 -4.84 -18.12
N ILE A 54 -1.09 -3.68 -18.48
CA ILE A 54 -0.44 -2.75 -17.55
C ILE A 54 -1.41 -2.30 -16.46
N ASN A 55 -2.65 -1.95 -16.83
CA ASN A 55 -3.67 -1.57 -15.84
C ASN A 55 -4.00 -2.71 -14.88
N GLN A 56 -4.18 -3.93 -15.39
CA GLN A 56 -4.44 -5.11 -14.55
C GLN A 56 -3.26 -5.41 -13.60
N GLU A 57 -2.04 -5.29 -14.08
CA GLU A 57 -0.84 -5.49 -13.27
C GLU A 57 -0.71 -4.42 -12.19
N SER A 58 -0.98 -3.16 -12.52
CA SER A 58 -1.01 -2.05 -11.57
C SER A 58 -2.03 -2.29 -10.46
N GLU A 59 -3.25 -2.68 -10.81
CA GLU A 59 -4.28 -3.05 -9.83
C GLU A 59 -3.83 -4.20 -8.92
N ARG A 60 -3.18 -5.23 -9.49
CA ARG A 60 -2.64 -6.35 -8.71
C ARG A 60 -1.55 -5.91 -7.74
N VAL A 61 -0.64 -5.04 -8.18
CA VAL A 61 0.43 -4.50 -7.34
C VAL A 61 -0.14 -3.68 -6.18
N ILE A 62 -1.12 -2.81 -6.46
CA ILE A 62 -1.79 -2.01 -5.44
C ILE A 62 -2.50 -2.91 -4.42
N SER A 63 -3.19 -3.95 -4.88
CA SER A 63 -3.86 -4.91 -3.99
C SER A 63 -2.87 -5.62 -3.07
N LYS A 64 -1.75 -6.12 -3.62
CA LYS A 64 -0.72 -6.80 -2.82
C LYS A 64 -0.08 -5.86 -1.80
N ALA A 65 0.21 -4.62 -2.19
CA ALA A 65 0.78 -3.62 -1.29
C ALA A 65 -0.18 -3.29 -0.12
N ARG A 66 -1.50 -3.26 -0.37
CA ARG A 66 -2.50 -3.07 0.68
C ARG A 66 -2.55 -4.24 1.65
N GLU A 67 -2.59 -5.46 1.13
CA GLU A 67 -2.57 -6.68 1.95
C GLU A 67 -1.32 -6.77 2.82
N GLU A 68 -0.14 -6.46 2.26
CA GLU A 68 1.12 -6.40 3.01
C GLU A 68 1.09 -5.31 4.10
N ALA A 69 0.57 -4.13 3.78
CA ALA A 69 0.44 -3.05 4.76
C ALA A 69 -0.51 -3.42 5.91
N GLU A 70 -1.66 -4.04 5.61
CA GLU A 70 -2.60 -4.54 6.62
C GLU A 70 -1.96 -5.61 7.49
N GLY A 71 -1.19 -6.54 6.90
CA GLY A 71 -0.44 -7.56 7.64
C GLY A 71 0.60 -6.97 8.60
N ILE A 72 1.36 -5.96 8.15
CA ILE A 72 2.34 -5.26 8.98
C ILE A 72 1.66 -4.55 10.15
N ILE A 73 0.55 -3.84 9.88
CA ILE A 73 -0.21 -3.13 10.92
C ILE A 73 -0.77 -4.13 11.93
N GLY A 74 -1.34 -5.25 11.48
CA GLY A 74 -1.86 -6.30 12.35
C GLY A 74 -0.78 -6.90 13.25
N ALA A 75 0.38 -7.25 12.68
CA ALA A 75 1.51 -7.78 13.44
C ALA A 75 2.04 -6.78 14.48
N ALA A 76 2.12 -5.49 14.12
CA ALA A 76 2.54 -4.45 15.05
C ALA A 76 1.53 -4.26 16.20
N GLN A 77 0.22 -4.34 15.92
CA GLN A 77 -0.83 -4.27 16.94
C GLN A 77 -0.79 -5.48 17.88
N GLU A 78 -0.59 -6.69 17.36
CA GLU A 78 -0.46 -7.90 18.16
C GLU A 78 0.77 -7.84 19.07
N GLN A 79 1.92 -7.43 18.54
CA GLN A 79 3.13 -7.20 19.34
C GLN A 79 2.92 -6.15 20.44
N ALA A 80 2.24 -5.04 20.12
CA ALA A 80 1.92 -4.01 21.10
C ALA A 80 1.00 -4.54 22.22
N ALA A 81 0.00 -5.36 21.87
CA ALA A 81 -0.90 -5.98 22.84
C ALA A 81 -0.15 -6.93 23.78
N LEU A 82 0.75 -7.76 23.25
CA LEU A 82 1.59 -8.66 24.05
C LEU A 82 2.47 -7.88 25.04
N LEU A 83 3.15 -6.81 24.58
CA LEU A 83 3.99 -5.97 25.45
C LEU A 83 3.19 -5.29 26.57
N LEU A 84 1.95 -4.87 26.30
CA LEU A 84 1.07 -4.30 27.33
C LEU A 84 0.61 -5.36 28.33
N GLN A 85 0.34 -6.58 27.87
CA GLN A 85 -0.04 -7.70 28.74
C GLN A 85 1.11 -8.08 29.68
N ASP A 86 2.34 -8.21 29.16
CA ASP A 86 3.53 -8.49 29.98
C ASP A 86 3.74 -7.43 31.07
N GLN A 87 3.59 -6.14 30.72
CA GLN A 87 3.70 -5.06 31.71
C GLN A 87 2.59 -5.10 32.77
N SER A 88 1.39 -5.53 32.41
CA SER A 88 0.28 -5.65 33.36
C SER A 88 0.47 -6.78 34.37
N ILE A 89 1.10 -7.88 33.94
CA ILE A 89 1.44 -9.03 34.80
C ILE A 89 2.54 -8.64 35.80
N LEU A 90 3.64 -8.03 35.32
CA LEU A 90 4.74 -7.60 36.17
C LEU A 90 4.31 -6.58 37.24
N ARG A 91 3.43 -5.65 36.90
CA ARG A 91 2.87 -4.70 37.88
C ARG A 91 1.91 -5.38 38.85
N GLY A 92 1.12 -6.35 38.38
CA GLY A 92 0.24 -7.15 39.23
C GLY A 92 1.01 -7.91 40.30
N GLU A 93 2.09 -8.59 39.92
CA GLU A 93 2.96 -9.36 40.84
C GLU A 93 3.62 -8.48 41.91
N ASN A 94 4.15 -7.31 41.52
CA ASN A 94 4.77 -6.37 42.46
C ASN A 94 3.78 -5.79 43.50
N LEU A 95 2.49 -5.79 43.19
CA LEU A 95 1.43 -5.35 44.11
C LEU A 95 1.01 -6.43 45.11
N VAL A 96 1.21 -7.73 44.77
CA VAL A 96 0.91 -8.84 45.68
C VAL A 96 2.04 -9.05 46.70
N ASP A 97 3.29 -8.84 46.28
CA ASP A 97 4.48 -9.06 47.10
C ASP A 97 4.62 -8.04 48.25
N HIS A 98 3.96 -6.87 48.15
CA HIS A 98 3.98 -5.83 49.19
C HIS A 98 2.85 -5.98 50.24
N GLN A 99 2.01 -7.02 50.18
CA GLN A 99 0.96 -7.25 51.20
C GLN A 99 1.30 -8.31 52.25
N GLU A 100 2.46 -8.96 52.19
CA GLU A 100 2.92 -9.91 53.22
C GLU A 100 4.02 -9.32 54.13
N GLU A 101 3.76 -8.17 54.77
CA GLU A 101 4.51 -7.83 55.99
C GLU A 101 3.77 -8.39 57.23
N PRO A 102 4.40 -9.23 58.06
CA PRO A 102 3.72 -9.93 59.13
C PRO A 102 3.35 -8.96 60.25
N ARG A 103 2.05 -8.90 60.56
CA ARG A 103 1.46 -8.27 61.75
C ARG A 103 1.84 -9.03 63.03
N SER A 104 3.12 -9.10 63.37
CA SER A 104 3.57 -9.74 64.62
C SER A 104 4.88 -9.13 65.16
N ALA A 105 4.85 -7.87 65.60
CA ALA A 105 5.93 -7.28 66.39
C ALA A 105 5.43 -6.23 67.40
N GLY A 106 4.29 -6.50 68.06
CA GLY A 106 3.67 -5.52 68.96
C GLY A 106 3.02 -6.11 70.21
N ARG A 107 3.51 -7.23 70.74
CA ARG A 107 3.05 -7.77 72.03
C ARG A 107 4.15 -8.55 72.76
N GLU A 108 5.10 -7.83 73.33
CA GLU A 108 5.99 -8.21 74.45
C GLU A 108 7.00 -7.06 74.50
N THR A 109 7.04 -6.18 75.50
CA THR A 109 7.32 -6.46 76.89
C THR A 109 6.80 -5.31 77.77
N SER A 110 5.55 -5.42 78.22
CA SER A 110 5.12 -4.74 79.44
C SER A 110 5.26 -5.74 80.58
N ARG A 111 6.46 -5.86 81.15
CA ARG A 111 6.67 -6.41 82.50
C ARG A 111 8.09 -6.16 82.97
N ALA A 112 8.15 -5.67 84.20
CA ALA A 112 9.31 -5.60 85.09
C ALA A 112 10.33 -4.47 84.83
N HIS A 113 9.98 -3.27 85.29
CA HIS A 113 10.92 -2.54 86.13
C HIS A 113 10.19 -1.91 87.32
N GLY A 114 9.87 -2.78 88.29
CA GLY A 114 9.67 -2.37 89.66
C GLY A 114 10.97 -2.62 90.42
N GLY A 115 11.43 -1.60 91.14
CA GLY A 115 12.30 -1.78 92.30
C GLY A 115 13.60 -0.98 92.29
N ARG A 116 13.69 -0.09 93.30
CA ARG A 116 14.90 0.22 94.10
C ARG A 116 15.99 1.05 93.38
N ASP A 117 16.63 2.04 93.97
CA ASP A 117 17.01 2.27 95.36
C ASP A 117 17.15 3.78 95.65
N THR A 118 16.96 4.12 96.93
CA THR A 118 17.53 5.23 97.74
C THR A 118 17.77 6.60 97.12
#